data_AF-A0AAU6LQ62-F1
#
_entry.id   AF-A0AAU6LQ62-F1
#
_cell.length_a   1.000
_cell.length_b   1.000
_cell.length_c   1.000
_cell.angle_alpha   90.00
_cell.angle_beta   90.00
_cell.angle_gamma   90.00
#
_symmetry.space_group_name_H-M   'P 1'
#
loop_
_entity.id
_entity.type
_entity.pdbx_description
1 polymer ?
#
loop_
_entity_poly.entity_id
_entity_poly.type
_entity_poly.pdbx_seq_one_letter_code
_entity_poly.pdbx_strand_id
1 'polypeptide(L)'
;MLQPCPRGKVKWDDGRVITIGQLARYVGVSTKTIRVYHDKGLLPEPDRDASGYRRYGANDAVDLIKIRTLAEAGVPLARIRDLRSATDEELQQALREIDDELTARISGLRATQGRLRQLAAGQLAPLPDEVGTHLERLARWGFTPRWVDLQRDLWILVFATHPDRAFILFHDQAETTADPALRQLYLDYDHAHDLGPDDPRIDDLARRIADATRERYGRDVLPALDTGSEIPSLIQGTVNASSPAWQRLDTLIRAHLGV
;
A
#
# COMPACT_ATOMS: atom_id res chain seq x y z
N MET A 1 -21.49 -8.88 6.35
CA MET A 1 -22.95 -8.92 6.17
C MET A 1 -23.49 -9.93 7.17
N LEU A 2 -23.90 -9.48 8.37
CA LEU A 2 -24.52 -10.35 9.37
C LEU A 2 -25.82 -10.90 8.76
N GLN A 3 -25.92 -12.21 8.58
CA GLN A 3 -27.20 -12.81 8.19
C GLN A 3 -28.18 -12.63 9.36
N PRO A 4 -29.39 -12.08 9.12
CA PRO A 4 -30.40 -11.99 10.15
C PRO A 4 -30.86 -13.39 10.57
N CYS A 5 -31.00 -13.62 11.87
CA CYS A 5 -31.46 -14.88 12.43
C CYS A 5 -32.80 -15.32 11.81
N PRO A 6 -32.92 -16.55 11.29
CA PRO A 6 -34.19 -17.05 10.79
C PRO A 6 -35.12 -17.32 11.97
N ARG A 7 -36.25 -16.60 12.01
CA ARG A 7 -37.35 -16.78 12.98
C ARG A 7 -38.01 -18.16 12.81
N GLY A 8 -37.38 -19.21 13.32
CA GLY A 8 -37.97 -20.54 13.46
C GLY A 8 -38.48 -20.74 14.89
N LYS A 9 -39.75 -21.11 15.07
CA LYS A 9 -40.34 -21.41 16.38
C LYS A 9 -39.61 -22.60 17.02
N VAL A 10 -38.75 -22.34 18.01
CA VAL A 10 -38.09 -23.37 18.82
C VAL A 10 -39.05 -23.75 19.95
N LYS A 11 -39.49 -25.00 19.97
CA LYS A 11 -40.22 -25.59 21.11
C LYS A 11 -39.21 -25.98 22.19
N TRP A 12 -39.39 -25.43 23.37
CA TRP A 12 -38.72 -25.83 24.60
C TRP A 12 -39.56 -26.94 25.24
N ASP A 13 -39.00 -28.11 25.53
CA ASP A 13 -39.70 -29.09 26.37
C ASP A 13 -39.67 -28.56 27.82
N ASP A 14 -40.86 -28.38 28.41
CA ASP A 14 -41.12 -27.74 29.71
C ASP A 14 -40.43 -26.38 29.95
N GLY A 15 -40.06 -25.68 28.86
CA GLY A 15 -39.54 -24.32 28.91
C GLY A 15 -38.06 -24.15 29.29
N ARG A 16 -37.30 -25.24 29.54
CA ARG A 16 -35.96 -25.12 30.17
C ARG A 16 -34.78 -25.66 29.36
N VAL A 17 -34.98 -26.61 28.45
CA VAL A 17 -33.85 -27.24 27.71
C VAL A 17 -34.16 -27.52 26.23
N ILE A 18 -33.10 -27.56 25.41
CA ILE A 18 -33.13 -27.79 23.95
C ILE A 18 -32.10 -28.85 23.51
N THR A 19 -32.31 -29.42 22.32
CA THR A 19 -31.35 -30.37 21.70
C THR A 19 -30.15 -29.65 21.08
N ILE A 20 -29.05 -30.37 20.83
CA ILE A 20 -27.86 -29.83 20.16
C ILE A 20 -28.18 -29.21 18.79
N GLY A 21 -29.13 -29.78 18.05
CA GLY A 21 -29.56 -29.28 16.73
C GLY A 21 -30.33 -27.95 16.83
N GLN A 22 -31.14 -27.79 17.86
CA GLN A 22 -31.82 -26.53 18.15
C GLN A 22 -30.83 -25.47 18.65
N LEU A 23 -29.89 -25.84 19.52
CA LEU A 23 -28.83 -24.96 20.00
C LEU A 23 -27.95 -24.45 18.86
N ALA A 24 -27.50 -25.36 17.98
CA ALA A 24 -26.74 -25.03 16.78
C ALA A 24 -27.46 -24.00 15.91
N ARG A 25 -28.76 -24.20 15.67
CA ARG A 25 -29.59 -23.28 14.89
C ARG A 25 -29.76 -21.92 15.56
N TYR A 26 -29.94 -21.90 16.88
CA TYR A 26 -30.12 -20.67 17.64
C TYR A 26 -28.86 -19.81 17.65
N VAL A 27 -27.70 -20.43 17.86
CA VAL A 27 -26.41 -19.74 17.93
C VAL A 27 -25.76 -19.56 16.56
N GLY A 28 -26.32 -20.15 15.50
CA GLY A 28 -25.81 -20.00 14.13
C GLY A 28 -24.50 -20.73 13.87
N VAL A 29 -24.29 -21.88 14.53
CA VAL A 29 -23.11 -22.74 14.33
C VAL A 29 -23.53 -24.13 13.88
N SER A 30 -22.61 -24.93 13.37
CA SER A 30 -22.91 -26.33 13.06
C SER A 30 -22.92 -27.19 14.33
N THR A 31 -23.69 -28.28 14.34
CA THR A 31 -23.62 -29.27 15.43
C THR A 31 -22.22 -29.88 15.56
N LYS A 32 -21.46 -29.97 14.45
CA LYS A 32 -20.05 -30.35 14.44
C LYS A 32 -19.18 -29.36 15.21
N THR A 33 -19.42 -28.06 15.06
CA THR A 33 -18.71 -27.00 15.81
C THR A 33 -18.94 -27.15 17.31
N ILE A 34 -20.19 -27.39 17.73
CA ILE A 34 -20.51 -27.61 19.16
C ILE A 34 -19.76 -28.83 19.72
N ARG A 35 -19.70 -29.94 18.96
CA ARG A 35 -18.91 -31.11 19.35
C ARG A 35 -17.42 -30.79 19.49
N VAL A 36 -16.85 -30.07 18.52
CA VAL A 36 -15.44 -29.62 18.62
C VAL A 36 -15.20 -28.77 19.86
N TYR A 37 -16.15 -27.93 20.26
CA TYR A 37 -16.03 -27.13 21.48
C TYR A 37 -16.13 -27.97 22.74
N HIS A 38 -16.97 -29.01 22.78
CA HIS A 38 -16.96 -30.00 23.85
C HIS A 38 -15.62 -30.75 23.91
N ASP A 39 -15.16 -31.29 22.79
CA ASP A 39 -13.91 -32.07 22.69
C ASP A 39 -12.69 -31.27 23.14
N LYS A 40 -12.69 -29.95 22.89
CA LYS A 40 -11.63 -29.02 23.29
C LYS A 40 -11.81 -28.43 24.69
N GLY A 41 -12.86 -28.81 25.41
CA GLY A 41 -13.15 -28.33 26.77
C GLY A 41 -13.59 -26.86 26.85
N LEU A 42 -14.01 -26.27 25.73
CA LEU A 42 -14.53 -24.89 25.66
C LEU A 42 -15.94 -24.79 26.23
N LEU A 43 -16.76 -25.81 25.97
CA LEU A 43 -18.14 -25.90 26.45
C LEU A 43 -18.29 -27.20 27.25
N PRO A 44 -18.75 -27.15 28.52
CA PRO A 44 -19.01 -28.37 29.27
C PRO A 44 -20.00 -29.26 28.52
N GLU A 45 -19.75 -30.57 28.50
CA GLU A 45 -20.66 -31.51 27.88
C GLU A 45 -21.77 -31.88 28.86
N PRO A 46 -23.05 -31.61 28.56
CA PRO A 46 -24.13 -31.95 29.47
C PRO A 46 -24.40 -33.46 29.47
N ASP A 47 -24.93 -33.94 30.60
CA ASP A 47 -25.37 -35.32 30.74
C ASP A 47 -26.46 -35.69 29.74
N ARG A 48 -26.56 -36.98 29.45
CA ARG A 48 -27.62 -37.54 28.62
C ARG A 48 -28.88 -37.72 29.47
N ASP A 49 -30.01 -37.30 28.93
CA ASP A 49 -31.31 -37.57 29.53
C ASP A 49 -31.67 -39.07 29.51
N ALA A 50 -32.79 -39.43 30.14
CA ALA A 50 -33.31 -40.80 30.15
C ALA A 50 -33.62 -41.37 28.74
N SER A 51 -33.73 -40.50 27.73
CA SER A 51 -33.92 -40.87 26.32
C SER A 51 -32.59 -40.98 25.54
N GLY A 52 -31.44 -40.75 26.21
CA GLY A 52 -30.11 -40.83 25.63
C GLY A 52 -29.63 -39.55 24.92
N TYR A 53 -30.39 -38.46 24.97
CA TYR A 53 -30.08 -37.20 24.28
C TYR A 53 -29.44 -36.17 25.22
N ARG A 54 -28.47 -35.41 24.69
CA ARG A 54 -27.91 -34.24 25.38
C ARG A 54 -28.92 -33.09 25.38
N ARG A 55 -29.06 -32.42 26.53
CA ARG A 55 -29.97 -31.30 26.73
C ARG A 55 -29.18 -30.06 27.16
N TYR A 56 -29.52 -28.93 26.55
CA TYR A 56 -28.82 -27.65 26.72
C TYR A 56 -29.79 -26.59 27.22
N GLY A 57 -29.37 -25.80 28.19
CA GLY A 57 -30.13 -24.68 28.73
C GLY A 57 -29.80 -23.33 28.08
N ALA A 58 -30.38 -22.27 28.63
CA ALA A 58 -30.10 -20.90 28.21
C ALA A 58 -28.63 -20.49 28.46
N ASN A 59 -28.03 -20.97 29.57
CA ASN A 59 -26.63 -20.67 29.90
C ASN A 59 -25.67 -21.25 28.85
N ASP A 60 -25.91 -22.49 28.39
CA ASP A 60 -25.10 -23.10 27.32
C ASP A 60 -25.18 -22.29 26.02
N ALA A 61 -26.35 -21.71 25.72
CA ALA A 61 -26.51 -20.83 24.56
C ALA A 61 -25.73 -19.52 24.72
N VAL A 62 -25.77 -18.91 25.91
CA VAL A 62 -25.00 -17.68 26.21
C VAL A 62 -23.50 -17.95 26.10
N ASP A 63 -23.01 -19.05 26.67
CA ASP A 63 -21.59 -19.41 26.61
C ASP A 63 -21.14 -19.71 25.18
N LEU A 64 -21.96 -20.44 24.42
CA LEU A 64 -21.68 -20.71 23.02
C LEU A 64 -21.65 -19.44 22.16
N ILE A 65 -22.52 -18.45 22.44
CA ILE A 65 -22.49 -17.13 21.79
C ILE A 65 -21.18 -16.41 22.13
N LYS A 66 -20.77 -16.37 23.40
CA LYS A 66 -19.49 -15.74 23.82
C LYS A 66 -18.30 -16.38 23.11
N ILE A 67 -18.21 -17.71 23.13
CA ILE A 67 -17.13 -18.46 22.46
C ILE A 67 -17.12 -18.15 20.95
N ARG A 68 -18.30 -18.14 20.32
CA ARG A 68 -18.44 -17.82 18.89
C ARG A 68 -17.94 -16.40 18.59
N THR A 69 -18.37 -15.40 19.36
CA THR A 69 -17.97 -13.99 19.16
C THR A 69 -16.46 -13.82 19.24
N LEU A 70 -15.81 -14.43 20.23
CA LEU A 70 -14.36 -14.38 20.38
C LEU A 70 -13.65 -15.13 19.23
N ALA A 71 -14.16 -16.28 18.81
CA ALA A 71 -13.60 -17.01 17.68
C ALA A 71 -13.74 -16.22 16.36
N GLU A 72 -14.85 -15.53 16.14
CA GLU A 72 -15.08 -14.66 14.98
C GLU A 72 -14.20 -13.40 15.01
N ALA A 73 -13.86 -12.90 16.20
CA ALA A 73 -12.84 -11.87 16.40
C ALA A 73 -11.40 -12.37 16.11
N GLY A 74 -11.22 -13.67 15.84
CA GLY A 74 -9.92 -14.26 15.53
C GLY A 74 -9.13 -14.72 16.76
N VAL A 75 -9.75 -14.73 17.94
CA VAL A 75 -9.10 -15.19 19.17
C VAL A 75 -8.89 -16.71 19.09
N PRO A 76 -7.66 -17.21 19.33
CA PRO A 76 -7.40 -18.64 19.33
C PRO A 76 -8.24 -19.38 20.37
N LEU A 77 -8.80 -20.54 19.99
CA LEU A 77 -9.64 -21.36 20.87
C LEU A 77 -8.95 -21.71 22.21
N ALA A 78 -7.62 -21.89 22.23
CA ALA A 78 -6.88 -22.11 23.46
C ALA A 78 -7.00 -20.91 24.43
N ARG A 79 -6.82 -19.68 23.91
CA ARG A 79 -6.96 -18.45 24.69
C ARG A 79 -8.41 -18.27 25.18
N ILE A 80 -9.42 -18.61 24.37
CA ILE A 80 -10.83 -18.56 24.79
C ILE A 80 -11.10 -19.50 25.97
N ARG A 81 -10.51 -20.70 25.95
CA ARG A 81 -10.63 -21.65 27.06
C ARG A 81 -10.02 -21.08 28.35
N ASP A 82 -8.83 -20.48 28.25
CA ASP A 82 -8.14 -19.92 29.41
C ASP A 82 -8.90 -18.71 30.00
N LEU A 83 -9.53 -17.90 29.14
CA LEU A 83 -10.42 -16.79 29.55
C LEU A 83 -11.67 -17.25 30.29
N ARG A 84 -12.08 -18.51 30.16
CA ARG A 84 -13.26 -19.04 30.85
C ARG A 84 -13.03 -19.25 32.34
N SER A 85 -11.77 -19.42 32.74
CA SER A 85 -11.31 -19.57 34.14
C SER A 85 -10.72 -18.29 34.71
N ALA A 86 -10.66 -17.21 33.92
CA ALA A 86 -10.11 -15.93 34.31
C ALA A 86 -11.06 -15.19 35.28
N THR A 87 -10.51 -14.28 36.09
CA THR A 87 -11.33 -13.36 36.89
C THR A 87 -12.06 -12.36 36.00
N ASP A 88 -13.06 -11.67 36.54
CA ASP A 88 -13.78 -10.63 35.81
C ASP A 88 -12.82 -9.52 35.34
N GLU A 89 -11.82 -9.14 36.14
CA GLU A 89 -10.81 -8.14 35.76
C GLU A 89 -9.93 -8.63 34.60
N GLU A 90 -9.45 -9.87 34.66
CA GLU A 90 -8.62 -10.49 33.62
C GLU A 90 -9.38 -10.62 32.29
N LEU A 91 -10.66 -11.03 32.37
CA LEU A 91 -11.53 -11.11 31.21
C LEU A 91 -11.74 -9.73 30.56
N GLN A 92 -12.03 -8.70 31.37
CA GLN A 92 -12.21 -7.34 30.87
C GLN A 92 -10.93 -6.79 30.24
N GLN A 93 -9.76 -7.10 30.81
CA GLN A 93 -8.48 -6.70 30.25
C GLN A 93 -8.22 -7.38 28.90
N ALA A 94 -8.43 -8.69 28.82
CA ALA A 94 -8.27 -9.42 27.56
C ALA A 94 -9.23 -8.92 26.47
N LEU A 95 -10.48 -8.58 26.82
CA LEU A 95 -11.44 -8.01 25.88
C LEU A 95 -10.98 -6.65 25.33
N ARG A 96 -10.38 -5.79 26.17
CA ARG A 96 -9.79 -4.53 25.71
C ARG A 96 -8.63 -4.77 24.73
N GLU A 97 -7.72 -5.68 25.06
CA GLU A 97 -6.61 -6.03 24.17
C GLU A 97 -7.09 -6.55 22.81
N ILE A 98 -8.12 -7.41 22.81
CA ILE A 98 -8.71 -7.92 21.57
C ILE A 98 -9.35 -6.78 20.75
N ASP A 99 -10.04 -5.84 21.41
CA ASP A 99 -10.65 -4.68 20.74
C ASP A 99 -9.60 -3.74 20.14
N ASP A 100 -8.51 -3.50 20.85
CA ASP A 100 -7.37 -2.70 20.39
C ASP A 100 -6.70 -3.35 19.16
N GLU A 101 -6.46 -4.67 19.22
CA GLU A 101 -5.92 -5.44 18.09
C GLU A 101 -6.83 -5.37 16.85
N LEU A 102 -8.15 -5.52 17.05
CA LEU A 102 -9.13 -5.39 15.97
C LEU A 102 -9.15 -3.98 15.39
N THR A 103 -9.09 -2.95 16.24
CA THR A 103 -9.06 -1.55 15.83
C THR A 103 -7.81 -1.24 15.00
N ALA A 104 -6.65 -1.75 15.41
CA ALA A 104 -5.41 -1.65 14.65
C ALA A 104 -5.53 -2.35 13.29
N ARG A 105 -6.10 -3.57 13.25
CA ARG A 105 -6.32 -4.32 12.01
C ARG A 105 -7.29 -3.61 11.06
N ILE A 106 -8.38 -3.07 11.57
CA ILE A 106 -9.35 -2.27 10.77
C ILE A 106 -8.64 -1.05 10.18
N SER A 107 -7.85 -0.35 10.97
CA SER A 107 -7.10 0.82 10.51
C SER A 107 -6.10 0.47 9.41
N GLY A 108 -5.36 -0.63 9.58
CA GLY A 108 -4.44 -1.14 8.56
C GLY A 108 -5.15 -1.57 7.26
N LEU A 109 -6.30 -2.25 7.36
CA LEU A 109 -7.12 -2.63 6.22
C LEU A 109 -7.70 -1.40 5.48
N ARG A 110 -8.17 -0.38 6.22
CA ARG A 110 -8.63 0.89 5.64
C ARG A 110 -7.51 1.62 4.91
N ALA A 111 -6.32 1.70 5.51
CA ALA A 111 -5.14 2.29 4.86
C ALA A 111 -4.77 1.54 3.57
N THR A 112 -4.79 0.21 3.61
CA THR A 112 -4.54 -0.64 2.44
C THR A 112 -5.59 -0.42 1.35
N GLN A 113 -6.87 -0.35 1.72
CA GLN A 113 -7.95 -0.03 0.80
C GLN A 113 -7.77 1.38 0.19
N GLY A 114 -7.32 2.36 0.98
CA GLY A 114 -6.97 3.70 0.51
C GLY A 114 -5.89 3.67 -0.56
N ARG A 115 -4.78 2.96 -0.29
CA ARG A 115 -3.68 2.77 -1.26
C ARG A 115 -4.14 2.05 -2.53
N LEU A 116 -4.98 1.01 -2.40
CA LEU A 116 -5.53 0.30 -3.57
C LEU A 116 -6.43 1.20 -4.42
N ARG A 117 -7.26 2.05 -3.79
CA ARG A 117 -8.09 3.04 -4.52
C ARG A 117 -7.23 4.08 -5.21
N GLN A 118 -6.18 4.57 -4.56
CA GLN A 118 -5.21 5.48 -5.17
C GLN A 118 -4.50 4.82 -6.36
N LEU A 119 -4.05 3.57 -6.22
CA LEU A 119 -3.47 2.80 -7.33
C LEU A 119 -4.47 2.63 -8.48
N ALA A 120 -5.71 2.23 -8.19
CA ALA A 120 -6.76 2.07 -9.20
C ALA A 120 -7.14 3.40 -9.90
N ALA A 121 -6.92 4.53 -9.23
CA ALA A 121 -7.07 5.87 -9.79
C ALA A 121 -5.80 6.40 -10.49
N GLY A 122 -4.70 5.62 -10.51
CA GLY A 122 -3.41 6.04 -11.08
C GLY A 122 -2.64 7.06 -10.22
N GLN A 123 -2.97 7.18 -8.93
CA GLN A 123 -2.50 8.22 -8.01
C GLN A 123 -1.51 7.70 -6.94
N LEU A 124 -0.60 6.79 -7.29
CA LEU A 124 0.47 6.40 -6.36
C LEU A 124 1.31 7.65 -6.02
N ALA A 125 1.01 8.20 -4.82
CA ALA A 125 1.23 9.57 -4.37
C ALA A 125 0.62 10.63 -5.33
N PRO A 126 -0.31 11.51 -4.88
CA PRO A 126 -0.53 12.73 -5.64
C PRO A 126 0.78 13.48 -5.55
N LEU A 127 1.52 13.51 -6.66
CA LEU A 127 2.54 14.52 -6.85
C LEU A 127 1.94 15.85 -6.39
N PRO A 128 2.65 16.65 -5.57
CA PRO A 128 2.12 17.94 -5.13
C PRO A 128 1.55 18.72 -6.30
N ASP A 129 0.48 19.49 -6.09
CA ASP A 129 -0.22 20.22 -7.18
C ASP A 129 0.74 21.08 -8.02
N GLU A 130 1.80 21.59 -7.40
CA GLU A 130 2.88 22.35 -8.06
C GLU A 130 3.62 21.52 -9.12
N VAL A 131 3.84 20.23 -8.85
CA VAL A 131 4.43 19.27 -9.80
C VAL A 131 3.47 18.99 -10.93
N GLY A 132 2.18 18.75 -10.64
CA GLY A 132 1.15 18.60 -11.68
C GLY A 132 1.10 19.81 -12.62
N THR A 133 1.07 21.02 -12.04
CA THR A 133 1.11 22.29 -12.78
C THR A 133 2.40 22.46 -13.60
N HIS A 134 3.53 21.96 -13.09
CA HIS A 134 4.78 21.97 -13.83
C HIS A 134 4.75 21.00 -15.03
N LEU A 135 4.26 19.77 -14.86
CA LEU A 135 4.12 18.81 -15.95
C LEU A 135 3.21 19.34 -17.08
N GLU A 136 2.11 20.01 -16.73
CA GLU A 136 1.26 20.70 -17.70
C GLU A 136 1.97 21.88 -18.41
N ARG A 137 2.89 22.57 -17.72
CA ARG A 137 3.74 23.61 -18.35
C ARG A 137 4.72 22.99 -19.33
N LEU A 138 5.35 21.86 -19.00
CA LEU A 138 6.24 21.15 -19.91
C LEU A 138 5.52 20.81 -21.23
N ALA A 139 4.33 20.21 -21.16
CA ALA A 139 3.53 19.92 -22.34
C ALA A 139 3.25 21.19 -23.18
N ARG A 140 2.92 22.30 -22.53
CA ARG A 140 2.67 23.60 -23.22
C ARG A 140 3.93 24.22 -23.83
N TRP A 141 5.11 23.93 -23.29
CA TRP A 141 6.38 24.40 -23.84
C TRP A 141 6.91 23.53 -24.99
N GLY A 142 6.18 22.50 -25.38
CA GLY A 142 6.52 21.67 -26.55
C GLY A 142 7.31 20.41 -26.23
N PHE A 143 7.40 20.02 -24.95
CA PHE A 143 7.92 18.70 -24.59
C PHE A 143 6.97 17.59 -25.06
N THR A 144 7.55 16.47 -25.49
CA THR A 144 6.79 15.32 -25.96
C THR A 144 6.02 14.65 -24.80
N PRO A 145 4.90 13.95 -25.08
CA PRO A 145 4.20 13.18 -24.05
C PRO A 145 5.12 12.17 -23.34
N ARG A 146 6.04 11.55 -24.08
CA ARG A 146 7.07 10.65 -23.53
C ARG A 146 7.90 11.32 -22.45
N TRP A 147 8.40 12.54 -22.71
CA TRP A 147 9.18 13.28 -21.72
C TRP A 147 8.36 13.64 -20.49
N VAL A 148 7.11 14.08 -20.69
CA VAL A 148 6.21 14.44 -19.58
C VAL A 148 5.89 13.22 -18.70
N ASP A 149 5.68 12.05 -19.30
CA ASP A 149 5.43 10.81 -18.56
C ASP A 149 6.69 10.36 -17.81
N LEU A 150 7.86 10.44 -18.43
CA LEU A 150 9.15 10.16 -17.78
C LEU A 150 9.41 11.08 -16.59
N GLN A 151 9.11 12.38 -16.73
CA GLN A 151 9.21 13.34 -15.64
C GLN A 151 8.22 13.03 -14.51
N ARG A 152 6.99 12.62 -14.83
CA ARG A 152 6.00 12.19 -13.84
C ARG A 152 6.52 11.01 -13.03
N ASP A 153 7.01 9.98 -13.69
CA ASP A 153 7.49 8.75 -13.05
C ASP A 153 8.75 9.01 -12.20
N LEU A 154 9.67 9.85 -12.68
CA LEU A 154 10.82 10.32 -11.91
C LEU A 154 10.38 11.02 -10.63
N TRP A 155 9.46 11.99 -10.71
CA TRP A 155 9.00 12.70 -9.52
C TRP A 155 8.27 11.79 -8.55
N ILE A 156 7.47 10.83 -9.02
CA ILE A 156 6.81 9.84 -8.15
C ILE A 156 7.88 9.10 -7.34
N LEU A 157 8.96 8.69 -8.00
CA LEU A 157 10.05 7.97 -7.35
C LEU A 157 10.83 8.85 -6.37
N VAL A 158 11.16 10.09 -6.74
CA VAL A 158 11.88 11.04 -5.87
C VAL A 158 11.06 11.37 -4.63
N PHE A 159 9.77 11.69 -4.77
CA PHE A 159 8.88 11.98 -3.64
C PHE A 159 8.65 10.75 -2.75
N ALA A 160 8.65 9.55 -3.32
CA ALA A 160 8.52 8.32 -2.54
C ALA A 160 9.80 7.95 -1.76
N THR A 161 10.98 8.32 -2.26
CA THR A 161 12.27 7.81 -1.74
C THR A 161 13.11 8.84 -0.99
N HIS A 162 12.95 10.12 -1.31
CA HIS A 162 13.70 11.24 -0.71
C HIS A 162 12.76 12.41 -0.34
N PRO A 163 11.72 12.18 0.49
CA PRO A 163 10.68 13.18 0.75
C PRO A 163 11.24 14.51 1.30
N ASP A 164 12.28 14.46 2.12
CA ASP A 164 12.89 15.65 2.75
C ASP A 164 13.61 16.57 1.75
N ARG A 165 14.05 16.04 0.60
CA ARG A 165 14.76 16.80 -0.45
C ARG A 165 13.93 16.99 -1.71
N ALA A 166 12.83 16.25 -1.88
CA ALA A 166 12.05 16.22 -3.10
C ALA A 166 11.61 17.61 -3.57
N PHE A 167 11.13 18.46 -2.66
CA PHE A 167 10.75 19.84 -2.99
C PHE A 167 11.92 20.71 -3.43
N ILE A 168 13.09 20.59 -2.77
CA ILE A 168 14.28 21.36 -3.14
C ILE A 168 14.74 20.99 -4.55
N LEU A 169 14.82 19.68 -4.83
CA LEU A 169 15.19 19.17 -6.15
C LEU A 169 14.16 19.57 -7.21
N PHE A 170 12.87 19.50 -6.87
CA PHE A 170 11.79 19.91 -7.77
C PHE A 170 11.85 21.39 -8.11
N HIS A 171 12.03 22.28 -7.13
CA HIS A 171 12.10 23.72 -7.38
C HIS A 171 13.32 24.08 -8.22
N ASP A 172 14.50 23.53 -7.93
CA ASP A 172 15.70 23.78 -8.77
C ASP A 172 15.48 23.33 -10.22
N GLN A 173 14.89 22.15 -10.44
CA GLN A 173 14.58 21.69 -11.79
C GLN A 173 13.48 22.53 -12.47
N ALA A 174 12.46 22.95 -11.72
CA ALA A 174 11.38 23.78 -12.25
C ALA A 174 11.88 25.18 -12.67
N GLU A 175 12.77 25.78 -11.88
CA GLU A 175 13.44 27.04 -12.21
C GLU A 175 14.35 26.90 -13.43
N THR A 176 15.13 25.82 -13.48
CA THR A 176 15.97 25.47 -14.63
C THR A 176 15.17 25.45 -15.93
N THR A 177 14.04 24.75 -15.91
CA THR A 177 13.22 24.56 -17.10
C THR A 177 12.37 25.80 -17.43
N ALA A 178 12.26 26.75 -16.50
CA ALA A 178 11.61 28.03 -16.75
C ALA A 178 12.52 29.01 -17.51
N ASP A 179 13.85 28.90 -17.37
CA ASP A 179 14.81 29.67 -18.16
C ASP A 179 14.71 29.30 -19.66
N PRO A 180 14.40 30.24 -20.57
CA PRO A 180 14.25 29.93 -21.99
C PRO A 180 15.48 29.29 -22.64
N ALA A 181 16.69 29.69 -22.25
CA ALA A 181 17.93 29.18 -22.83
C ALA A 181 18.19 27.74 -22.41
N LEU A 182 18.03 27.44 -21.12
CA LEU A 182 18.20 26.08 -20.59
C LEU A 182 17.05 25.17 -21.03
N ARG A 183 15.80 25.67 -21.02
CA ARG A 183 14.64 24.93 -21.53
C ARG A 183 14.84 24.45 -22.97
N GLN A 184 15.46 25.27 -23.83
CA GLN A 184 15.73 24.87 -25.20
C GLN A 184 16.69 23.67 -25.27
N LEU A 185 17.67 23.58 -24.37
CA LEU A 185 18.56 22.41 -24.28
C LEU A 185 17.80 21.14 -23.86
N TYR A 186 16.87 21.25 -22.92
CA TYR A 186 16.01 20.13 -22.53
C TYR A 186 15.04 19.71 -23.63
N LEU A 187 14.49 20.65 -24.40
CA LEU A 187 13.67 20.35 -25.57
C LEU A 187 14.49 19.66 -26.66
N ASP A 188 15.68 20.16 -26.96
CA ASP A 188 16.59 19.54 -27.92
C ASP A 188 16.98 18.13 -27.46
N TYR A 189 17.21 17.94 -26.15
CA TYR A 189 17.46 16.63 -25.54
C TYR A 189 16.28 15.70 -25.75
N ASP A 190 15.05 16.12 -25.43
CA ASP A 190 13.85 15.30 -25.63
C ASP A 190 13.72 14.85 -27.10
N HIS A 191 13.80 15.79 -28.04
CA HIS A 191 13.68 15.50 -29.47
C HIS A 191 14.86 14.70 -30.03
N ALA A 192 16.05 14.74 -29.38
CA ALA A 192 17.20 13.94 -29.77
C ALA A 192 16.92 12.44 -29.71
N HIS A 193 15.93 12.00 -28.92
CA HIS A 193 15.53 10.59 -28.86
C HIS A 193 15.27 9.99 -30.23
N ASP A 194 14.62 10.75 -31.12
CA ASP A 194 14.14 10.28 -32.41
C ASP A 194 15.20 10.44 -33.52
N LEU A 195 16.39 10.92 -33.16
CA LEU A 195 17.53 11.02 -34.07
C LEU A 195 18.21 9.66 -34.25
N GLY A 196 18.85 9.48 -35.40
CA GLY A 196 19.78 8.38 -35.59
C GLY A 196 21.01 8.56 -34.69
N PRO A 197 21.62 7.48 -34.18
CA PRO A 197 22.76 7.58 -33.28
C PRO A 197 23.99 8.24 -33.92
N ASP A 198 24.10 8.31 -35.24
CA ASP A 198 25.20 8.98 -35.95
C ASP A 198 24.84 10.39 -36.44
N ASP A 199 23.71 10.94 -36.00
CA ASP A 199 23.30 12.28 -36.39
C ASP A 199 24.24 13.34 -35.77
N PRO A 200 24.89 14.20 -36.57
CA PRO A 200 25.86 15.18 -36.08
C PRO A 200 25.25 16.23 -35.13
N ARG A 201 23.92 16.34 -35.09
CA ARG A 201 23.23 17.20 -34.12
C ARG A 201 23.37 16.71 -32.69
N ILE A 202 23.62 15.42 -32.46
CA ILE A 202 23.86 14.85 -31.13
C ILE A 202 25.17 15.39 -30.55
N ASP A 203 26.24 15.44 -31.36
CA ASP A 203 27.53 15.95 -30.93
C ASP A 203 27.50 17.46 -30.61
N ASP A 204 26.76 18.24 -31.38
CA ASP A 204 26.54 19.66 -31.08
C ASP A 204 25.74 19.86 -29.79
N LEU A 205 24.67 19.10 -29.61
CA LEU A 205 23.85 19.17 -28.41
C LEU A 205 24.64 18.77 -27.15
N ALA A 206 25.47 17.72 -27.22
CA ALA A 206 26.32 17.30 -26.12
C ALA A 206 27.26 18.41 -25.65
N ARG A 207 27.89 19.12 -26.59
CA ARG A 207 28.75 20.27 -26.29
C ARG A 207 27.98 21.40 -25.62
N ARG A 208 26.83 21.78 -26.19
CA ARG A 208 25.99 22.87 -25.64
C ARG A 208 25.53 22.56 -24.21
N ILE A 209 25.14 21.31 -23.92
CA ILE A 209 24.74 20.89 -22.56
C ILE A 209 25.93 20.95 -21.60
N ALA A 210 27.11 20.45 -22.01
CA ALA A 210 28.30 20.46 -21.17
C ALA A 210 28.79 21.89 -20.88
N ASP A 211 28.72 22.79 -21.86
CA ASP A 211 29.05 24.21 -21.70
C ASP A 211 28.10 24.89 -20.71
N ALA A 212 26.79 24.70 -20.86
CA ALA A 212 25.78 25.26 -19.95
C ALA A 212 25.91 24.71 -18.52
N THR A 213 26.28 23.43 -18.37
CA THR A 213 26.51 22.81 -17.06
C THR A 213 27.74 23.41 -16.38
N ARG A 214 28.84 23.62 -17.12
CA ARG A 214 30.05 24.26 -16.58
C ARG A 214 29.82 25.72 -16.20
N GLU A 215 29.03 26.46 -16.99
CA GLU A 215 28.70 27.85 -16.69
C GLU A 215 27.86 27.98 -15.41
N ARG A 216 26.89 27.06 -15.22
CA ARG A 216 25.99 27.11 -14.07
C ARG A 216 26.61 26.64 -12.77
N TYR A 217 27.36 25.54 -12.79
CA TYR A 217 27.85 24.92 -11.55
C TYR A 217 29.35 25.16 -11.29
N GLY A 218 30.07 25.78 -12.24
CA GLY A 218 31.52 25.98 -12.15
C GLY A 218 32.33 24.73 -12.52
N ARG A 219 33.64 24.89 -12.77
CA ARG A 219 34.52 23.76 -13.18
C ARG A 219 34.73 22.69 -12.11
N ASP A 220 34.64 23.07 -10.84
CA ASP A 220 35.05 22.22 -9.70
C ASP A 220 33.87 21.66 -8.89
N VAL A 221 32.64 22.06 -9.20
CA VAL A 221 31.42 21.58 -8.53
C VAL A 221 30.45 21.18 -9.63
N LEU A 222 30.71 20.08 -10.34
CA LEU A 222 29.60 19.43 -11.02
C LEU A 222 28.59 19.05 -9.94
N PRO A 223 27.27 19.19 -10.17
CA PRO A 223 26.32 18.60 -9.26
C PRO A 223 26.71 17.13 -9.23
N ALA A 224 27.22 16.68 -8.08
CA ALA A 224 27.26 15.27 -7.82
C ALA A 224 25.80 14.83 -8.01
N LEU A 225 25.50 14.24 -9.16
CA LEU A 225 24.35 13.37 -9.30
C LEU A 225 24.56 12.36 -8.20
N ASP A 226 24.00 12.61 -7.02
CA ASP A 226 24.37 12.00 -5.74
C ASP A 226 24.64 10.52 -5.97
N THR A 227 25.93 10.19 -6.15
CA THR A 227 26.38 8.91 -6.71
C THR A 227 26.19 7.78 -5.70
N GLY A 228 25.63 8.08 -4.53
CA GLY A 228 25.21 7.15 -3.50
C GLY A 228 23.75 6.69 -3.56
N SER A 229 22.91 7.24 -4.46
CA SER A 229 21.53 6.79 -4.60
C SER A 229 21.37 5.90 -5.84
N GLU A 230 20.97 4.63 -5.65
CA GLU A 230 20.72 3.66 -6.74
C GLU A 230 19.62 4.13 -7.71
N ILE A 231 18.81 5.09 -7.28
CA ILE A 231 17.56 5.51 -7.90
C ILE A 231 17.76 6.47 -9.10
N PRO A 232 18.53 7.57 -8.99
CA PRO A 232 18.96 8.36 -10.14
C PRO A 232 19.67 7.53 -11.21
N SER A 233 20.48 6.55 -10.81
CA SER A 233 21.17 5.64 -11.74
C SER A 233 20.21 4.68 -12.45
N LEU A 234 19.16 4.21 -11.77
CA LEU A 234 18.12 3.37 -12.36
C LEU A 234 17.26 4.13 -13.38
N ILE A 235 16.91 5.39 -13.08
CA ILE A 235 16.20 6.26 -14.02
C ILE A 235 17.08 6.58 -15.22
N GLN A 236 18.32 7.04 -15.00
CA GLN A 236 19.26 7.31 -16.08
C GLN A 236 19.51 6.07 -16.95
N GLY A 237 19.61 4.88 -16.34
CA GLY A 237 19.70 3.61 -17.04
C GLY A 237 18.46 3.29 -17.88
N THR A 238 17.27 3.60 -17.38
CA THR A 238 16.00 3.42 -18.10
C THR A 238 15.86 4.41 -19.26
N VAL A 239 16.25 5.67 -19.06
CA VAL A 239 16.31 6.69 -20.11
C VAL A 239 17.30 6.27 -21.20
N ASN A 240 18.54 5.91 -20.85
CA ASN A 240 19.56 5.51 -21.81
C ASN A 240 19.21 4.22 -22.57
N ALA A 241 18.52 3.27 -21.93
CA ALA A 241 18.06 2.05 -22.60
C ALA A 241 16.93 2.30 -23.62
N SER A 242 16.22 3.42 -23.53
CA SER A 242 15.06 3.72 -24.38
C SER A 242 15.42 4.28 -25.76
N SER A 243 16.61 4.88 -25.93
CA SER A 243 17.08 5.41 -27.22
C SER A 243 18.61 5.32 -27.39
N PRO A 244 19.11 4.76 -28.51
CA PRO A 244 20.54 4.79 -28.86
C PRO A 244 21.12 6.20 -28.97
N ALA A 245 20.30 7.19 -29.36
CA ALA A 245 20.72 8.58 -29.45
C ALA A 245 20.92 9.21 -28.07
N TRP A 246 20.01 8.95 -27.12
CA TRP A 246 20.18 9.40 -25.73
C TRP A 246 21.38 8.73 -25.05
N GLN A 247 21.61 7.44 -25.29
CA GLN A 247 22.80 6.75 -24.78
C GLN A 247 24.10 7.38 -25.28
N ARG A 248 24.17 7.71 -26.58
CA ARG A 248 25.33 8.42 -27.14
C ARG A 248 25.46 9.82 -26.56
N LEU A 249 24.36 10.54 -26.41
CA LEU A 249 24.34 11.90 -25.87
C LEU A 249 24.86 11.93 -24.42
N ASP A 250 24.42 11.01 -23.56
CA ASP A 250 24.94 10.84 -22.20
C ASP A 250 26.46 10.54 -22.18
N THR A 251 26.91 9.65 -23.07
CA THR A 251 28.35 9.33 -23.21
C THR A 251 29.18 10.55 -23.59
N LEU A 252 28.71 11.35 -24.56
CA LEU A 252 29.41 12.54 -25.03
C LEU A 252 29.41 13.67 -23.99
N ILE A 253 28.29 13.86 -23.27
CA ILE A 253 28.21 14.85 -22.18
C ILE A 253 29.23 14.52 -21.09
N ARG A 254 29.30 13.25 -20.64
CA ARG A 254 30.29 12.78 -19.66
C ARG A 254 31.72 13.04 -20.14
N ALA A 255 32.03 12.69 -21.38
CA ALA A 255 33.34 12.95 -21.98
C ALA A 255 33.70 14.44 -22.01
N HIS A 256 32.75 15.33 -22.31
CA HIS A 256 32.96 16.77 -22.31
C HIS A 256 33.05 17.40 -20.91
N LEU A 257 32.52 16.72 -19.88
CA LEU A 257 32.61 17.13 -18.49
C LEU A 257 33.80 16.51 -17.76
N GLY A 258 34.46 15.50 -18.35
CA GLY A 258 35.64 14.84 -17.81
C GLY A 258 35.34 13.83 -16.70
N VAL A 259 34.17 13.20 -16.74
CA VAL A 259 33.65 12.25 -15.72
C VAL A 259 33.31 10.90 -16.33
#